data_AF-A0A367LUY3-F1
#
_entry.id   AF-A0A367LUY3-F1
#
_cell.length_a   1.000
_cell.length_b   1.000
_cell.length_c   1.000
_cell.angle_alpha   90.00
_cell.angle_beta   90.00
_cell.angle_gamma   90.00
#
_symmetry.space_group_name_H-M   'P 1'
#
loop_
_entity.id
_entity.type
_entity.pdbx_description
1 polymer ?
#
loop_
_entity_poly.entity_id
_entity_poly.type
_entity_poly.pdbx_seq_one_letter_code
_entity_poly.pdbx_strand_id
1 'polypeptide(L)'
;SSLWPGLVKALQHHLNRQQSRVRLFESGLRFVGQLEGLKQEAMLAGAICGKRLPEGWANGRDGVDFFDAKADVEAVLASAGALGDFSFVPGEHPALHPG
;
A
#
# COMPACT_ATOMS: atom_id res chain seq x y z
N SER A 1 -8.32 -12.55 4.99
CA SER A 1 -7.24 -12.96 4.08
C SER A 1 -6.30 -11.83 3.65
N SER A 2 -6.48 -10.57 4.04
CA SER A 2 -5.55 -9.46 3.69
C SER A 2 -5.52 -8.40 4.80
N LEU A 3 -4.45 -7.60 4.84
CA LEU A 3 -4.29 -6.44 5.75
C LEU A 3 -5.02 -5.18 5.23
N TRP A 4 -5.39 -5.14 3.95
CA TRP A 4 -5.98 -3.94 3.32
C TRP A 4 -7.24 -3.42 4.01
N PRO A 5 -8.23 -4.25 4.41
CA PRO A 5 -9.42 -3.72 5.08
C PRO A 5 -9.10 -2.97 6.38
N GLY A 6 -8.08 -3.41 7.14
CA GLY A 6 -7.61 -2.73 8.34
C GLY A 6 -6.97 -1.38 8.00
N LEU A 7 -6.03 -1.38 7.05
CA LEU A 7 -5.38 -0.16 6.56
C LEU A 7 -6.36 0.87 6.00
N VAL A 8 -7.33 0.46 5.18
CA VAL A 8 -8.33 1.37 4.59
C VAL A 8 -9.23 1.97 5.67
N LYS A 9 -9.64 1.17 6.67
CA LYS A 9 -10.41 1.69 7.82
C LYS A 9 -9.61 2.71 8.62
N ALA A 10 -8.33 2.44 8.89
CA ALA A 10 -7.44 3.37 9.59
C ALA A 10 -7.25 4.66 8.77
N LEU A 11 -7.03 4.54 7.47
CA LEU A 11 -6.93 5.68 6.57
C LEU A 11 -8.20 6.55 6.59
N GLN A 12 -9.38 5.93 6.47
CA GLN A 12 -10.67 6.64 6.57
C GLN A 12 -10.85 7.30 7.94
N HIS A 13 -10.44 6.63 9.02
CA HIS A 13 -10.49 7.17 10.37
C HIS A 13 -9.67 8.48 10.51
N HIS A 14 -8.51 8.57 9.86
CA HIS A 14 -7.68 9.77 9.83
C HIS A 14 -8.28 10.86 8.92
N LEU A 15 -8.79 10.49 7.74
CA LEU A 15 -9.49 11.44 6.85
C LEU A 15 -10.66 12.13 7.56
N ASN A 16 -11.45 11.38 8.33
CA ASN A 16 -12.57 11.90 9.13
C ASN A 16 -12.13 12.84 10.27
N ARG A 17 -10.82 12.94 10.53
CA ARG A 17 -10.19 13.82 11.54
C ARG A 17 -9.28 14.86 10.90
N GLN A 18 -9.67 15.32 9.71
CA GLN A 18 -9.04 16.43 8.98
C GLN A 18 -7.58 16.18 8.57
N GLN A 19 -7.15 14.91 8.53
CA GLN A 19 -5.83 14.56 7.99
C GLN A 19 -5.96 14.31 6.49
N SER A 20 -5.61 15.30 5.66
CA SER A 20 -5.77 15.24 4.20
C SER A 20 -4.71 14.39 3.48
N ARG A 21 -3.59 14.09 4.15
CA ARG A 21 -2.49 13.26 3.64
C ARG A 21 -2.20 12.15 4.64
N VAL A 22 -2.45 10.91 4.22
CA VAL A 22 -2.28 9.73 5.06
C VAL A 22 -1.41 8.72 4.32
N ARG A 23 -0.36 8.23 4.98
CA ARG A 23 0.52 7.18 4.47
C ARG A 23 0.76 6.19 5.61
N LEU A 24 0.23 4.98 5.46
CA LEU A 24 0.28 3.93 6.48
C LEU A 24 0.90 2.67 5.89
N PHE A 25 1.58 1.90 6.73
CA PHE A 25 2.00 0.54 6.41
C PHE A 25 1.77 -0.37 7.62
N GLU A 26 1.62 -1.67 7.37
CA GLU A 26 1.39 -2.68 8.38
C GLU A 26 2.11 -3.99 8.00
N SER A 27 2.73 -4.63 8.98
CA SER A 27 3.25 -6.00 8.87
C SER A 27 2.44 -6.93 9.77
N GLY A 28 1.98 -8.05 9.25
CA GLY A 28 1.15 -8.98 10.02
C GLY A 28 0.86 -10.27 9.28
N LEU A 29 0.18 -11.20 9.95
CA LEU A 29 -0.21 -12.47 9.35
C LEU A 29 -1.53 -12.32 8.59
N ARG A 30 -1.59 -12.91 7.39
CA ARG A 30 -2.87 -13.22 6.74
C ARG A 30 -3.24 -14.67 6.95
N PHE A 31 -4.54 -14.91 7.07
CA PHE A 31 -5.13 -16.24 7.23
C PHE A 31 -5.91 -16.58 5.95
N VAL A 32 -5.54 -17.70 5.31
CA VAL A 32 -6.13 -18.16 4.04
C VAL A 32 -6.51 -19.64 4.16
N GLY A 33 -7.74 -19.99 3.78
CA GLY A 33 -8.28 -21.35 3.87
C GLY A 33 -9.18 -21.58 5.09
N GLN A 34 -9.52 -22.85 5.33
CA GLN A 34 -10.26 -23.32 6.50
C GLN A 34 -9.31 -24.00 7.50
N LEU A 35 -9.81 -24.47 8.65
CA LEU A 35 -8.97 -25.06 9.71
C LEU A 35 -8.05 -26.17 9.19
N GLU A 36 -8.59 -27.10 8.40
CA GLU A 36 -7.76 -28.04 7.64
C GLU A 36 -7.15 -27.30 6.44
N GLY A 37 -5.82 -27.10 6.48
CA GLY A 37 -5.09 -26.40 5.43
C GLY A 37 -4.98 -24.87 5.63
N LEU A 38 -5.20 -24.38 6.85
CA LEU A 38 -5.03 -22.96 7.18
C LEU A 38 -3.60 -22.51 6.91
N LYS A 39 -3.43 -21.57 5.97
CA LYS A 39 -2.15 -20.90 5.71
C LYS A 39 -2.06 -19.61 6.49
N GLN A 40 -0.98 -19.46 7.24
CA GLN A 40 -0.59 -18.23 7.92
C GLN A 40 0.67 -17.70 7.25
N GLU A 41 0.55 -16.57 6.59
CA GLU A 41 1.63 -15.99 5.79
C GLU A 41 1.92 -14.59 6.29
N ALA A 42 3.18 -14.29 6.54
CA ALA A 42 3.61 -12.94 6.89
C ALA A 42 3.50 -12.02 5.68
N MET A 43 2.85 -10.88 5.87
CA MET A 43 2.60 -9.88 4.83
C MET A 43 3.13 -8.53 5.28
N LEU A 44 3.56 -7.73 4.31
CA LEU A 44 3.76 -6.29 4.44
C LEU A 44 2.79 -5.60 3.48
N ALA A 45 2.01 -4.64 3.96
CA ALA A 45 1.04 -3.89 3.16
C ALA A 45 1.13 -2.40 3.45
N GLY A 46 0.72 -1.56 2.49
CA GLY A 46 0.68 -0.11 2.64
C GLY A 46 -0.54 0.51 1.96
N ALA A 47 -0.92 1.71 2.44
CA ALA A 47 -2.00 2.52 1.88
C ALA A 47 -1.62 4.00 1.93
N ILE A 48 -1.76 4.71 0.81
CA ILE A 48 -1.44 6.14 0.69
C ILE A 48 -2.59 6.91 0.06
N CYS A 49 -2.83 8.14 0.52
CA CYS A 49 -3.75 9.07 -0.11
C CYS A 49 -3.34 10.54 0.15
N GLY A 50 -3.91 11.46 -0.63
CA GLY A 50 -3.70 12.89 -0.47
C GLY A 50 -2.58 13.43 -1.36
N LYS A 51 -1.89 14.47 -0.88
CA LYS A 51 -0.79 15.10 -1.61
C LYS A 51 0.48 14.25 -1.58
N ARG A 52 1.22 14.26 -2.70
CA ARG A 52 2.50 13.56 -2.84
C ARG A 52 3.49 14.00 -1.76
N LEU A 53 3.70 15.31 -1.68
CA LEU A 53 4.54 15.94 -0.68
C LEU A 53 3.70 16.60 0.42
N PRO A 54 4.25 16.77 1.63
CA PRO A 54 3.65 17.63 2.66
C PRO A 54 3.53 19.07 2.16
N GLU A 55 2.61 19.83 2.74
CA GLU A 55 2.51 21.27 2.45
C GLU A 55 3.81 21.97 2.84
N GLY A 56 4.34 22.75 1.90
CA GLY A 56 5.58 23.49 2.07
C GLY A 56 5.77 24.45 0.91
N TRP A 57 6.45 25.57 1.16
CA TRP A 57 6.64 26.62 0.16
C TRP A 57 7.37 26.14 -1.11
N ALA A 58 8.26 25.15 -0.96
CA ALA A 58 9.04 24.55 -2.05
C ALA A 58 8.37 23.32 -2.70
N ASN A 59 7.25 22.84 -2.16
CA ASN A 59 6.64 21.59 -2.58
C ASN A 59 5.49 21.81 -3.57
N GLY A 60 5.43 20.96 -4.60
CA GLY A 60 4.30 20.88 -5.51
C GLY A 60 3.01 20.49 -4.77
N ARG A 61 1.87 20.85 -5.37
CA ARG A 61 0.53 20.54 -4.85
C ARG A 61 -0.07 19.31 -5.52
N ASP A 62 0.73 18.44 -6.11
CA ASP A 62 0.25 17.26 -6.83
C ASP A 62 -0.27 16.18 -5.88
N GLY A 63 -1.32 15.48 -6.33
CA GLY A 63 -1.83 14.29 -5.64
C GLY A 63 -0.88 13.10 -5.82
N VAL A 64 -1.01 12.13 -4.92
CA VAL A 64 -0.39 10.82 -5.15
C VAL A 64 -1.06 10.10 -6.31
N ASP A 65 -0.29 9.39 -7.11
CA ASP A 65 -0.75 8.50 -8.18
C ASP A 65 -0.19 7.07 -8.01
N PHE A 66 -0.42 6.21 -9.01
CA PHE A 66 0.09 4.84 -9.02
C PHE A 66 1.63 4.77 -8.96
N PHE A 67 2.32 5.67 -9.64
CA PHE A 67 3.78 5.65 -9.73
C PHE A 67 4.44 6.04 -8.40
N ASP A 68 3.77 6.85 -7.57
CA ASP A 68 4.22 7.09 -6.19
C ASP A 68 4.23 5.82 -5.34
N ALA A 69 3.13 5.06 -5.39
CA ALA A 69 3.05 3.80 -4.67
C ALA A 69 4.04 2.78 -5.24
N LYS A 70 4.22 2.77 -6.57
CA LYS A 70 5.18 1.90 -7.24
C LYS A 70 6.61 2.17 -6.80
N ALA A 71 7.01 3.44 -6.69
CA ALA A 71 8.35 3.82 -6.23
C ALA A 71 8.64 3.31 -4.81
N ASP A 72 7.66 3.39 -3.89
CA ASP A 72 7.79 2.83 -2.54
C ASP A 72 7.98 1.30 -2.58
N VAL A 73 7.24 0.58 -3.44
CA VAL A 73 7.39 -0.87 -3.62
C VAL A 73 8.75 -1.22 -4.23
N GLU A 74 9.19 -0.51 -5.26
CA GLU A 74 10.50 -0.69 -5.88
C GLU A 74 11.64 -0.51 -4.85
N ALA A 75 11.56 0.49 -3.99
CA ALA A 75 12.54 0.72 -2.93
C ALA A 75 12.60 -0.47 -1.93
N VAL A 76 11.45 -1.02 -1.55
CA VAL A 76 11.37 -2.21 -0.70
C VAL A 76 11.99 -3.43 -1.39
N LEU A 77 11.63 -3.70 -2.65
CA LEU A 77 12.16 -4.84 -3.41
C LEU A 77 13.68 -4.71 -3.67
N ALA A 78 14.17 -3.48 -3.85
CA ALA A 78 15.58 -3.19 -4.05
C ALA A 78 16.41 -3.28 -2.75
N SER A 79 15.79 -3.38 -1.58
CA SER A 79 16.48 -3.32 -0.28
C SER A 79 17.54 -4.42 -0.09
N ALA A 80 17.39 -5.54 -0.80
CA ALA A 80 18.36 -6.65 -0.81
C ALA A 80 19.18 -6.76 -2.11
N GLY A 81 19.14 -5.73 -2.99
CA GLY A 81 19.86 -5.74 -4.26
C GLY A 81 19.27 -6.66 -5.33
N ALA A 82 18.08 -7.21 -5.12
CA ALA A 82 17.44 -8.21 -5.97
C ALA A 82 16.29 -7.62 -6.83
N LEU A 83 16.27 -6.31 -7.08
CA LEU A 83 15.16 -5.67 -7.82
C LEU A 83 14.93 -6.30 -9.20
N GLY A 84 16.00 -6.75 -9.87
CA GLY A 84 15.93 -7.37 -11.20
C GLY A 84 15.18 -8.71 -11.24
N ASP A 85 14.94 -9.35 -10.09
CA ASP A 85 14.22 -10.61 -10.00
C ASP A 85 12.68 -10.40 -10.01
N PHE A 86 12.23 -9.15 -9.92
CA PHE A 86 10.81 -8.79 -9.87
C PHE A 86 10.36 -8.13 -11.16
N SER A 87 9.09 -8.34 -11.52
CA SER A 87 8.45 -7.68 -12.66
C SER A 87 7.06 -7.17 -12.28
N PHE A 88 6.71 -6.00 -12.82
CA PHE A 88 5.36 -5.44 -12.72
C PHE A 88 4.63 -5.74 -14.03
N VAL A 89 3.68 -6.67 -13.99
CA VAL A 89 2.86 -7.08 -15.14
C VAL A 89 1.43 -6.56 -14.92
N PRO A 90 0.77 -5.97 -15.93
CA PRO A 90 -0.63 -5.58 -15.82
C PRO A 90 -1.50 -6.78 -15.41
N GLY A 91 -2.37 -6.58 -14.43
CA GLY A 91 -3.23 -7.63 -13.89
C GLY A 91 -4.41 -7.06 -13.12
N GLU A 92 -5.36 -7.90 -12.77
CA GLU A 92 -6.62 -7.49 -12.15
C GLU A 92 -6.76 -8.05 -10.73
N HIS A 93 -7.40 -7.26 -9.87
CA HIS A 93 -7.80 -7.69 -8.54
C HIS A 93 -9.16 -7.08 -8.21
N PRO A 94 -10.13 -7.83 -7.64
CA PRO A 94 -11.50 -7.33 -7.42
C PRO A 94 -11.61 -6.05 -6.57
N ALA A 95 -10.60 -5.76 -5.75
CA ALA A 95 -10.53 -4.58 -4.89
C ALA A 95 -9.72 -3.41 -5.47
N LEU A 96 -9.14 -3.55 -6.67
CA LEU A 96 -8.31 -2.54 -7.32
C LEU A 96 -8.95 -2.09 -8.64
N HIS A 97 -8.57 -0.91 -9.12
CA HIS A 97 -8.97 -0.44 -10.45
C HIS A 97 -8.36 -1.36 -11.55
N PRO A 98 -9.11 -1.73 -12.60
CA PRO A 98 -8.65 -2.71 -13.60
C PRO A 98 -7.61 -2.16 -14.60
N GLY A 99 -7.51 -0.84 -14.75
CA GLY A 99 -6.60 -0.17 -15.67
C GLY A 99 -6.92 1.31 -15.80
#